data_AF-A0A0D0TRK6-F1
#
_entry.id   AF-A0A0D0TRK6-F1
#
_cell.length_a   1.000
_cell.length_b   1.000
_cell.length_c   1.000
_cell.angle_alpha   90.00
_cell.angle_beta   90.00
_cell.angle_gamma   90.00
#
_symmetry.space_group_name_H-M   'P 1'
#
loop_
_entity.id
_entity.type
_entity.pdbx_description
1 polymer ?
#
loop_
_entity_poly.entity_id
_entity_poly.type
_entity_poly.pdbx_seq_one_letter_code
_entity_poly.pdbx_strand_id
1 'polypeptide(L)'
;MAAREVYLKRSTTGCLLEEIYMRHDGQQQTVQLDCEKACREGTQPPQRLKPRHRQRYKSPGSIHTSGMVTLVLFCMLSMLSSVVAQTTTSLSSSTATNTPTSSFKSLPTTVSLPPLNISHPLLQLSLPSTSTSSLYLTFSICSLTSNPAILPTVLISTSSPASFNLGSKPIRDASAGGVPTSSGGQGYNFKSEKNGVTWGLQWSNGFGNWTLNGTSEAQVNLLLGLGLGNDGRTLNTTGVGNGNVVPLNSSLSSNLTLIVIPTNSSPTSTGLDNSICAINAASANNSVSSVNNTILKSVQPEWMTVGDDQGFRGYWVLGGLTEQGNYTAWVSDDKGVLSQPAWFMTKSADFPCQLVMPNDVCPNLGYSAPLDANSTAVTSPSGVTISSTAPIQTLPDELLEPIIQNLEAFSTSLLSNACGRDLFSHVSSCLDCYSAYRDWLCRVVVPQCGTAANSSTSAIAIEAAPSTSTSSGTFPTPSTILRTPSSPRNPSLPIPSYSYYELLPCMSTCNRADRSCPVSMGIRCPKRKVNAAKSYAFVGDDHSYGDGSAEQGVAAQDRWGNRWCNG
;
A
#
# COMPACT_ATOMS: atom_id res chain seq x y z
N MET A 1 52.59 -6.92 11.50
CA MET A 1 51.24 -6.40 11.84
C MET A 1 50.30 -6.93 10.78
N ALA A 2 49.51 -7.95 11.11
CA ALA A 2 48.69 -8.66 10.14
C ALA A 2 47.37 -7.92 9.89
N ALA A 3 47.08 -7.65 8.62
CA ALA A 3 45.82 -7.09 8.16
C ALA A 3 44.66 -8.02 8.52
N ARG A 4 43.55 -7.45 9.00
CA ARG A 4 42.28 -8.16 9.19
C ARG A 4 41.38 -7.81 8.00
N GLU A 5 41.11 -8.79 7.16
CA GLU A 5 40.17 -8.71 6.05
C GLU A 5 38.76 -9.05 6.53
N VAL A 6 37.77 -8.22 6.17
CA VAL A 6 36.34 -8.49 6.33
C VAL A 6 35.85 -9.05 5.00
N TYR A 7 35.33 -10.27 4.99
CA TYR A 7 34.76 -10.89 3.80
C TYR A 7 33.23 -10.83 3.86
N LEU A 8 32.61 -10.13 2.90
CA LEU A 8 31.21 -10.33 2.54
C LEU A 8 31.16 -11.44 1.49
N LYS A 9 30.70 -12.64 1.88
CA LYS A 9 30.61 -13.78 0.96
C LYS A 9 29.19 -13.94 0.46
N ARG A 10 29.02 -13.88 -0.87
CA ARG A 10 27.77 -14.21 -1.58
C ARG A 10 27.54 -15.73 -1.56
N SER A 11 26.38 -16.18 -1.10
CA SER A 11 25.91 -17.56 -1.27
C SER A 11 24.82 -17.61 -2.33
N THR A 12 24.85 -18.63 -3.20
CA THR A 12 23.97 -18.81 -4.37
C THR A 12 22.70 -19.63 -4.09
N THR A 13 22.28 -19.75 -2.84
CA THR A 13 21.02 -20.43 -2.49
C THR A 13 20.17 -19.55 -1.59
N GLY A 14 18.90 -19.35 -2.00
CA GLY A 14 17.96 -18.38 -1.42
C GLY A 14 17.68 -18.57 0.07
N CYS A 15 17.25 -17.46 0.68
CA CYS A 15 17.11 -17.13 2.11
C CYS A 15 18.38 -16.52 2.74
N LEU A 16 18.37 -15.18 2.90
CA LEU A 16 19.38 -14.41 3.63
C LEU A 16 18.77 -13.90 4.94
N LEU A 17 19.38 -14.32 6.05
CA LEU A 17 19.49 -13.52 7.27
C LEU A 17 20.83 -12.78 7.17
N GLU A 18 20.85 -11.47 7.44
CA GLU A 18 22.11 -10.76 7.73
C GLU A 18 22.64 -11.28 9.08
N GLU A 19 23.67 -12.13 9.04
CA GLU A 19 24.45 -12.50 10.22
C GLU A 19 25.84 -11.88 10.14
N ILE A 20 26.21 -11.14 11.18
CA ILE A 20 27.55 -10.60 11.39
C ILE A 20 28.37 -11.69 12.10
N TYR A 21 29.36 -12.29 11.43
CA TYR A 21 30.28 -13.24 12.05
C TYR A 21 31.63 -12.60 12.38
N MET A 22 32.09 -12.79 13.62
CA MET A 22 33.48 -12.57 14.04
C MET A 22 34.10 -13.91 14.45
N ARG A 23 35.22 -14.28 13.83
CA ARG A 23 35.94 -15.54 14.05
C ARG A 23 36.83 -15.42 15.31
N HIS A 24 36.64 -16.31 16.28
CA HIS A 24 37.68 -16.65 17.26
C HIS A 24 37.80 -18.18 17.35
N ASP A 25 39.03 -18.65 17.16
CA ASP A 25 39.53 -20.02 17.32
C ASP A 25 39.06 -21.06 16.29
N GLY A 26 40.03 -21.70 15.64
CA GLY A 26 39.82 -22.52 14.45
C GLY A 26 39.36 -23.93 14.76
N GLN A 27 38.05 -24.14 14.79
CA GLN A 27 37.41 -25.40 14.37
C GLN A 27 36.08 -25.10 13.68
N GLN A 28 35.91 -25.65 12.48
CA GLN A 28 34.68 -25.53 11.69
C GLN A 28 33.73 -26.66 12.10
N GLN A 29 32.62 -26.33 12.75
CA GLN A 29 31.52 -27.27 12.97
C GLN A 29 30.33 -26.85 12.10
N THR A 30 30.02 -27.67 11.10
CA THR A 30 28.88 -27.48 10.21
C THR A 30 27.64 -28.06 10.90
N VAL A 31 26.71 -27.22 11.32
CA VAL A 31 25.36 -27.67 11.69
C VAL A 31 24.45 -27.41 10.50
N GLN A 32 24.12 -28.48 9.77
CA GLN A 32 23.21 -28.43 8.63
C GLN A 32 21.77 -28.50 9.18
N LEU A 33 21.09 -27.34 9.27
CA LEU A 33 19.65 -27.30 9.48
C LEU A 33 18.95 -27.41 8.12
N ASP A 34 18.22 -28.50 7.90
CA ASP A 34 17.36 -28.67 6.72
C ASP A 34 16.22 -27.64 6.72
N CYS A 35 16.35 -26.59 5.92
CA CYS A 35 15.35 -25.53 5.75
C CYS A 35 14.06 -25.98 5.02
N GLU A 36 14.03 -27.18 4.43
CA GLU A 36 12.87 -27.64 3.64
C GLU A 36 11.63 -27.98 4.50
N LYS A 37 11.80 -28.19 5.81
CA LYS A 37 10.69 -28.52 6.72
C LYS A 37 10.02 -27.30 7.36
N ALA A 38 10.74 -26.20 7.56
CA ALA A 38 10.25 -25.03 8.28
C ALA A 38 9.32 -24.11 7.45
N CYS A 39 9.37 -24.20 6.11
CA CYS A 39 8.44 -23.45 5.25
C CYS A 39 7.05 -24.09 5.09
N ARG A 40 6.84 -25.31 5.61
CA ARG A 40 5.52 -26.01 5.55
C ARG A 40 4.67 -25.85 6.80
N GLU A 41 5.25 -25.48 7.93
CA GLU A 41 4.50 -25.27 9.18
C GLU A 41 4.58 -23.80 9.55
N GLY A 42 3.47 -23.08 9.41
CA GLY A 42 3.35 -21.65 9.66
C GLY A 42 3.58 -21.28 11.13
N THR A 43 4.84 -21.20 11.55
CA THR A 43 5.22 -20.61 12.84
C THR A 43 5.29 -19.09 12.70
N GLN A 44 4.33 -18.40 13.31
CA GLN A 44 4.33 -16.94 13.46
C GLN A 44 5.56 -16.46 14.26
N PRO A 45 6.15 -15.30 13.90
CA PRO A 45 7.09 -14.61 14.77
C PRO A 45 6.37 -14.00 16.00
N PRO A 46 7.06 -13.78 17.13
CA PRO A 46 6.43 -13.38 18.38
C PRO A 46 5.76 -12.01 18.26
N GLN A 47 4.45 -11.97 18.56
CA GLN A 47 3.66 -10.74 18.55
C GLN A 47 4.14 -9.76 19.63
N ARG A 48 4.39 -8.50 19.24
CA ARG A 48 4.52 -7.36 20.16
C ARG A 48 3.24 -7.23 20.99
N LEU A 49 3.39 -7.25 22.32
CA LEU A 49 2.33 -6.95 23.28
C LEU A 49 1.86 -5.49 23.12
N LYS A 50 0.56 -5.32 22.85
CA LYS A 50 -0.11 -4.01 22.89
C LYS A 50 -0.20 -3.47 24.33
N PRO A 51 -0.13 -2.14 24.54
CA PRO A 51 -0.23 -1.55 25.86
C PRO A 51 -1.65 -1.71 26.44
N ARG A 52 -1.74 -2.25 27.66
CA ARG A 52 -2.98 -2.38 28.43
C ARG A 52 -3.48 -1.00 28.87
N HIS A 53 -4.72 -0.68 28.51
CA HIS A 53 -5.50 0.35 29.18
C HIS A 53 -5.69 0.00 30.67
N ARG A 54 -5.37 0.95 31.55
CA ARG A 54 -5.70 0.92 32.97
C ARG A 54 -7.22 0.89 33.16
N GLN A 55 -7.78 -0.24 33.60
CA GLN A 55 -9.09 -0.28 34.27
C GLN A 55 -8.86 -0.33 35.78
N ARG A 56 -9.50 0.61 36.49
CA ARG A 56 -9.53 0.67 37.96
C ARG A 56 -10.38 -0.46 38.52
N TYR A 57 -9.84 -1.09 39.56
CA TYR A 57 -10.49 -1.99 40.51
C TYR A 57 -11.79 -1.43 41.10
N LYS A 58 -12.84 -2.27 41.18
CA LYS A 58 -13.76 -2.37 42.32
C LYS A 58 -14.21 -3.83 42.47
N SER A 59 -14.12 -4.34 43.69
CA SER A 59 -14.37 -5.71 44.14
C SER A 59 -15.88 -6.01 44.32
N PRO A 60 -16.26 -7.28 44.61
CA PRO A 60 -17.60 -7.81 44.38
C PRO A 60 -18.46 -7.98 45.65
N GLY A 61 -19.77 -8.15 45.44
CA GLY A 61 -20.74 -8.79 46.35
C GLY A 61 -21.96 -9.19 45.51
N SER A 62 -22.22 -10.47 45.26
CA SER A 62 -22.86 -11.51 46.09
C SER A 62 -24.39 -11.52 46.00
N ILE A 63 -24.89 -12.61 45.40
CA ILE A 63 -26.10 -13.43 45.70
C ILE A 63 -27.47 -12.72 45.80
N HIS A 64 -28.42 -13.10 44.94
CA HIS A 64 -29.65 -13.78 45.36
C HIS A 64 -30.44 -14.40 44.19
N THR A 65 -30.90 -15.62 44.46
CA THR A 65 -31.75 -16.54 43.69
C THR A 65 -33.25 -16.29 43.91
N SER A 66 -34.08 -16.95 43.08
CA SER A 66 -35.53 -17.27 43.19
C SER A 66 -36.39 -16.49 42.17
N GLY A 67 -37.32 -17.06 41.39
CA GLY A 67 -38.05 -18.33 41.45
C GLY A 67 -39.57 -18.06 41.29
N MET A 68 -40.33 -19.00 40.69
CA MET A 68 -41.78 -19.06 40.40
C MET A 68 -42.19 -18.63 38.96
N VAL A 69 -42.77 -19.44 38.05
CA VAL A 69 -43.75 -20.59 38.04
C VAL A 69 -45.23 -20.15 38.10
N THR A 70 -46.06 -20.85 37.29
CA THR A 70 -47.54 -20.81 37.02
C THR A 70 -48.02 -19.81 35.95
N LEU A 71 -48.60 -20.14 34.78
CA LEU A 71 -49.47 -21.22 34.24
C LEU A 71 -50.98 -21.02 34.56
N VAL A 72 -51.81 -21.32 33.54
CA VAL A 72 -53.28 -21.40 33.42
C VAL A 72 -53.95 -20.16 32.76
N LEU A 73 -54.91 -20.16 31.82
CA LEU A 73 -55.50 -21.05 30.78
C LEU A 73 -56.97 -20.55 30.60
N PHE A 74 -57.39 -20.26 29.36
CA PHE A 74 -58.76 -20.19 28.81
C PHE A 74 -59.77 -19.10 29.23
N CYS A 75 -60.32 -18.41 28.21
CA CYS A 75 -61.77 -18.32 28.00
C CYS A 75 -62.12 -17.97 26.54
N MET A 76 -63.07 -18.72 25.97
CA MET A 76 -63.71 -18.54 24.66
C MET A 76 -65.01 -17.73 24.81
N LEU A 77 -65.37 -16.94 23.77
CA LEU A 77 -66.70 -16.80 23.11
C LEU A 77 -66.76 -15.43 22.38
N SER A 78 -66.72 -15.43 21.03
CA SER A 78 -67.86 -15.22 20.11
C SER A 78 -68.31 -13.77 19.92
N MET A 79 -68.25 -13.26 18.68
CA MET A 79 -69.39 -12.71 17.91
C MET A 79 -68.94 -12.23 16.51
N LEU A 80 -69.88 -12.31 15.57
CA LEU A 80 -69.74 -12.30 14.12
C LEU A 80 -69.62 -10.90 13.46
N SER A 81 -69.05 -10.95 12.24
CA SER A 81 -69.34 -10.15 11.04
C SER A 81 -68.87 -8.69 10.94
N SER A 82 -67.90 -8.48 10.04
CA SER A 82 -68.04 -7.54 8.91
C SER A 82 -67.04 -7.89 7.81
N VAL A 83 -67.58 -8.18 6.63
CA VAL A 83 -66.87 -8.46 5.39
C VAL A 83 -66.18 -7.19 4.91
N VAL A 84 -64.86 -7.24 4.75
CA VAL A 84 -64.14 -6.38 3.79
C VAL A 84 -63.29 -7.30 2.93
N ALA A 85 -63.70 -7.45 1.68
CA ALA A 85 -62.90 -8.08 0.66
C ALA A 85 -61.67 -7.20 0.40
N GLN A 86 -60.50 -7.65 0.83
CA GLN A 86 -59.24 -7.25 0.24
C GLN A 86 -58.50 -8.52 -0.14
N THR A 87 -58.44 -8.72 -1.46
CA THR A 87 -57.56 -9.64 -2.18
C THR A 87 -56.15 -9.57 -1.60
N THR A 88 -55.83 -10.49 -0.69
CA THR A 88 -54.46 -10.83 -0.33
C THR A 88 -53.93 -11.70 -1.46
N THR A 89 -53.43 -11.05 -2.50
CA THR A 89 -52.46 -11.69 -3.38
C THR A 89 -51.29 -12.09 -2.51
N SER A 90 -51.23 -13.38 -2.20
CA SER A 90 -50.02 -14.05 -1.75
C SER A 90 -48.94 -13.79 -2.80
N LEU A 91 -48.15 -12.75 -2.59
CA LEU A 91 -46.91 -12.50 -3.32
C LEU A 91 -45.91 -13.56 -2.87
N SER A 92 -46.03 -14.73 -3.50
CA SER A 92 -44.94 -15.67 -3.70
C SER A 92 -43.66 -14.89 -4.01
N SER A 93 -42.61 -15.14 -3.22
CA SER A 93 -41.26 -14.70 -3.50
C SER A 93 -40.92 -15.05 -4.94
N SER A 94 -40.82 -14.04 -5.79
CA SER A 94 -40.39 -14.20 -7.18
C SER A 94 -38.89 -14.51 -7.19
N THR A 95 -38.53 -15.77 -6.93
CA THR A 95 -37.26 -16.31 -7.39
C THR A 95 -37.23 -16.19 -8.91
N ALA A 96 -36.19 -15.52 -9.40
CA ALA A 96 -35.74 -15.45 -10.78
C ALA A 96 -36.18 -16.65 -11.64
N THR A 97 -37.19 -16.46 -12.49
CA THR A 97 -37.55 -17.43 -13.54
C THR A 97 -36.89 -17.14 -14.88
N ASN A 98 -36.30 -15.95 -15.07
CA ASN A 98 -35.69 -15.53 -16.35
C ASN A 98 -34.24 -15.02 -16.23
N THR A 99 -33.58 -15.12 -15.06
CA THR A 99 -32.19 -14.68 -14.92
C THR A 99 -31.25 -15.77 -15.45
N PRO A 100 -30.40 -15.49 -16.45
CA PRO A 100 -29.44 -16.47 -16.95
C PRO A 100 -28.51 -16.89 -15.80
N THR A 101 -28.47 -18.21 -15.54
CA THR A 101 -27.63 -18.79 -14.48
C THR A 101 -26.48 -19.56 -15.12
N SER A 102 -25.26 -19.16 -14.83
CA SER A 102 -24.05 -19.89 -15.24
C SER A 102 -23.48 -20.66 -14.05
N SER A 103 -23.39 -21.98 -14.19
CA SER A 103 -22.82 -22.86 -13.16
C SER A 103 -21.42 -23.31 -13.55
N PHE A 104 -20.47 -23.26 -12.62
CA PHE A 104 -19.09 -23.68 -12.86
C PHE A 104 -18.84 -25.07 -12.29
N LYS A 105 -18.13 -25.93 -13.05
CA LYS A 105 -17.73 -27.28 -12.60
C LYS A 105 -16.51 -27.26 -11.68
N SER A 106 -15.66 -26.24 -11.78
CA SER A 106 -14.46 -26.03 -10.97
C SER A 106 -14.28 -24.53 -10.73
N LEU A 107 -13.54 -24.13 -9.69
CA LEU A 107 -13.25 -22.70 -9.51
C LEU A 107 -12.32 -22.20 -10.61
N PRO A 108 -12.74 -21.20 -11.38
CA PRO A 108 -11.88 -20.56 -12.35
C PRO A 108 -10.93 -19.59 -11.64
N THR A 109 -9.69 -19.51 -12.13
CA THR A 109 -8.73 -18.48 -11.71
C THR A 109 -9.18 -17.11 -12.18
N THR A 110 -9.68 -17.00 -13.42
CA THR A 110 -10.25 -15.78 -13.99
C THR A 110 -11.48 -16.10 -14.86
N VAL A 111 -12.55 -15.31 -14.76
CA VAL A 111 -13.71 -15.38 -15.67
C VAL A 111 -14.08 -14.00 -16.16
N SER A 112 -14.20 -13.81 -17.48
CA SER A 112 -14.86 -12.64 -18.05
C SER A 112 -16.34 -12.93 -18.24
N LEU A 113 -17.20 -12.06 -17.71
CA LEU A 113 -18.65 -12.17 -17.83
C LEU A 113 -19.15 -11.39 -19.06
N PRO A 114 -20.29 -11.77 -19.67
CA PRO A 114 -20.91 -10.95 -20.70
C PRO A 114 -21.29 -9.57 -20.13
N PRO A 115 -21.27 -8.50 -20.94
CA PRO A 115 -21.60 -7.16 -20.46
C PRO A 115 -23.06 -7.10 -20.03
N LEU A 116 -23.31 -6.57 -18.83
CA LEU A 116 -24.66 -6.24 -18.40
C LEU A 116 -25.17 -5.05 -19.23
N ASN A 117 -26.41 -5.14 -19.71
CA ASN A 117 -27.07 -4.09 -20.50
C ASN A 117 -28.59 -4.12 -20.29
N ILE A 118 -29.34 -3.28 -21.01
CA ILE A 118 -30.80 -3.21 -20.88
C ILE A 118 -31.48 -4.55 -21.23
N SER A 119 -30.93 -5.31 -22.19
CA SER A 119 -31.47 -6.60 -22.63
C SER A 119 -31.11 -7.76 -21.68
N HIS A 120 -29.97 -7.65 -20.99
CA HIS A 120 -29.47 -8.62 -20.02
C HIS A 120 -29.01 -7.88 -18.74
N PRO A 121 -29.95 -7.37 -17.94
CA PRO A 121 -29.62 -6.51 -16.80
C PRO A 121 -29.16 -7.29 -15.56
N LEU A 122 -29.32 -8.62 -15.56
CA LEU A 122 -29.02 -9.51 -14.44
C LEU A 122 -28.27 -10.75 -14.93
N LEU A 123 -27.31 -11.21 -14.12
CA LEU A 123 -26.58 -12.45 -14.32
C LEU A 123 -26.41 -13.16 -12.97
N GLN A 124 -26.78 -14.43 -12.92
CA GLN A 124 -26.57 -15.27 -11.75
C GLN A 124 -25.42 -16.25 -12.00
N LEU A 125 -24.53 -16.38 -11.02
CA LEU A 125 -23.42 -17.33 -11.06
C LEU A 125 -23.53 -18.30 -9.89
N SER A 126 -23.32 -19.59 -10.15
CA SER A 126 -23.23 -20.60 -9.11
C SER A 126 -21.82 -21.19 -9.11
N LEU A 127 -21.07 -20.94 -8.03
CA LEU A 127 -19.75 -21.50 -7.81
C LEU A 127 -19.87 -22.90 -7.20
N PRO A 128 -18.95 -23.83 -7.53
CA PRO A 128 -18.95 -25.16 -6.94
C PRO A 128 -18.68 -25.09 -5.43
N SER A 129 -19.23 -26.03 -4.66
CA SER A 129 -18.91 -26.16 -3.23
C SER A 129 -17.43 -26.52 -3.06
N THR A 130 -16.73 -25.79 -2.20
CA THR A 130 -15.32 -26.07 -1.88
C THR A 130 -15.20 -26.63 -0.48
N SER A 131 -14.43 -27.70 -0.33
CA SER A 131 -13.95 -28.21 0.96
C SER A 131 -12.74 -27.43 1.50
N THR A 132 -12.26 -26.40 0.79
CA THR A 132 -11.10 -25.58 1.15
C THR A 132 -11.44 -24.48 2.15
N SER A 133 -10.50 -24.23 3.07
CA SER A 133 -10.62 -23.43 4.29
C SER A 133 -10.87 -21.92 4.13
N SER A 134 -10.89 -21.36 2.92
CA SER A 134 -11.32 -19.98 2.63
C SER A 134 -11.49 -19.75 1.12
N LEU A 135 -12.49 -18.96 0.72
CA LEU A 135 -12.71 -18.50 -0.66
C LEU A 135 -12.53 -16.98 -0.75
N TYR A 136 -11.73 -16.52 -1.71
CA TYR A 136 -11.49 -15.10 -1.99
C TYR A 136 -11.98 -14.78 -3.40
N LEU A 137 -12.87 -13.80 -3.51
CA LEU A 137 -13.41 -13.31 -4.78
C LEU A 137 -13.08 -11.83 -4.94
N THR A 138 -12.44 -11.50 -6.04
CA THR A 138 -12.20 -10.11 -6.45
C THR A 138 -13.05 -9.78 -7.66
N PHE A 139 -13.61 -8.57 -7.69
CA PHE A 139 -14.48 -8.02 -8.70
C PHE A 139 -13.90 -6.69 -9.20
N SER A 140 -13.98 -6.44 -10.50
CA SER A 140 -13.51 -5.19 -11.10
C SER A 140 -14.46 -4.70 -12.17
N ILE A 141 -14.63 -3.40 -12.36
CA ILE A 141 -15.52 -2.87 -13.40
C ILE A 141 -14.68 -2.44 -14.61
N CYS A 142 -14.81 -3.10 -15.75
CA CYS A 142 -13.91 -2.83 -16.88
C CYS A 142 -14.22 -1.54 -17.65
N SER A 143 -15.49 -1.13 -17.61
CA SER A 143 -15.98 0.07 -18.30
C SER A 143 -17.28 0.48 -17.62
N LEU A 144 -17.48 1.77 -17.40
CA LEU A 144 -18.76 2.30 -16.93
C LEU A 144 -19.65 2.67 -18.12
N THR A 145 -20.96 2.71 -17.84
CA THR A 145 -21.92 3.32 -18.76
C THR A 145 -21.68 4.83 -18.89
N SER A 146 -22.36 5.48 -19.84
CA SER A 146 -22.33 6.94 -20.00
C SER A 146 -22.69 7.71 -18.72
N ASN A 147 -23.39 7.08 -17.77
CA ASN A 147 -23.59 7.61 -16.44
C ASN A 147 -22.59 6.97 -15.45
N PRO A 148 -21.51 7.66 -15.06
CA PRO A 148 -20.49 7.12 -14.16
C PRO A 148 -20.97 7.00 -12.70
N ALA A 149 -22.16 7.51 -12.36
CA ALA A 149 -22.72 7.41 -11.01
C ALA A 149 -23.44 6.06 -10.76
N ILE A 150 -23.65 5.24 -11.79
CA ILE A 150 -24.35 3.95 -11.69
C ILE A 150 -23.34 2.81 -11.73
N LEU A 151 -23.10 2.20 -10.57
CA LEU A 151 -22.28 0.99 -10.45
C LEU A 151 -23.18 -0.26 -10.49
N PRO A 152 -22.72 -1.39 -11.05
CA PRO A 152 -23.45 -2.67 -11.01
C PRO A 152 -23.55 -3.14 -9.56
N THR A 153 -24.68 -3.65 -9.08
CA THR A 153 -24.77 -4.23 -7.72
C THR A 153 -24.33 -5.70 -7.77
N VAL A 154 -23.59 -6.17 -6.77
CA VAL A 154 -23.25 -7.59 -6.58
C VAL A 154 -23.79 -8.06 -5.25
N LEU A 155 -24.67 -9.05 -5.29
CA LEU A 155 -25.23 -9.72 -4.13
C LEU A 155 -24.67 -11.15 -4.07
N ILE A 156 -24.24 -11.57 -2.90
CA ILE A 156 -23.60 -12.87 -2.67
C ILE A 156 -24.43 -13.63 -1.64
N SER A 157 -24.71 -14.90 -1.89
CA SER A 157 -25.51 -15.75 -1.01
C SER A 157 -24.82 -17.10 -0.80
N THR A 158 -24.78 -17.54 0.45
CA THR A 158 -24.32 -18.88 0.86
C THR A 158 -25.48 -19.77 1.32
N SER A 159 -26.72 -19.30 1.20
CA SER A 159 -27.90 -20.07 1.59
C SER A 159 -28.23 -21.16 0.57
N SER A 160 -28.83 -22.25 1.05
CA SER A 160 -29.42 -23.30 0.22
C SER A 160 -30.91 -23.43 0.58
N PRO A 161 -31.86 -23.04 -0.30
CA PRO A 161 -31.66 -22.41 -1.62
C PRO A 161 -31.12 -20.97 -1.53
N ALA A 162 -30.54 -20.46 -2.62
CA ALA A 162 -29.95 -19.13 -2.68
C ALA A 162 -31.00 -18.01 -2.46
N SER A 163 -30.68 -17.06 -1.58
CA SER A 163 -31.48 -15.87 -1.29
C SER A 163 -30.62 -14.61 -1.36
N PHE A 164 -31.04 -13.64 -2.16
CA PHE A 164 -30.34 -12.38 -2.38
C PHE A 164 -30.98 -11.20 -1.63
N ASN A 165 -31.81 -11.46 -0.63
CA ASN A 165 -32.43 -10.40 0.16
C ASN A 165 -31.50 -9.93 1.29
N LEU A 166 -31.03 -8.69 1.22
CA LEU A 166 -30.22 -8.04 2.25
C LEU A 166 -31.04 -7.50 3.44
N GLY A 167 -32.37 -7.52 3.34
CA GLY A 167 -33.25 -6.94 4.34
C GLY A 167 -33.24 -5.40 4.32
N SER A 168 -34.07 -4.82 5.18
CA SER A 168 -34.26 -3.37 5.28
C SER A 168 -33.20 -2.66 6.15
N LYS A 169 -32.42 -3.41 6.93
CA LYS A 169 -31.38 -2.90 7.83
C LYS A 169 -30.11 -3.74 7.75
N PRO A 170 -29.42 -3.75 6.60
CA PRO A 170 -28.16 -4.48 6.49
C PRO A 170 -27.12 -3.89 7.44
N ILE A 171 -26.29 -4.76 8.01
CA ILE A 171 -25.21 -4.40 8.91
C ILE A 171 -23.88 -4.36 8.15
N ARG A 172 -22.93 -3.59 8.65
CA ARG A 172 -21.57 -3.54 8.09
C ARG A 172 -20.79 -4.78 8.50
N ASP A 173 -20.14 -5.42 7.54
CA ASP A 173 -19.30 -6.60 7.73
C ASP A 173 -17.91 -6.36 7.12
N ALA A 174 -16.95 -6.02 7.99
CA ALA A 174 -15.56 -5.83 7.60
C ALA A 174 -14.79 -7.16 7.45
N SER A 175 -15.36 -8.29 7.88
CA SER A 175 -14.71 -9.61 7.79
C SER A 175 -14.87 -10.25 6.41
N ALA A 176 -15.89 -9.82 5.66
CA ALA A 176 -16.22 -10.34 4.35
C ALA A 176 -15.61 -9.51 3.21
N GLY A 177 -14.67 -8.59 3.47
CA GLY A 177 -14.05 -7.73 2.45
C GLY A 177 -14.34 -6.24 2.61
N GLY A 178 -13.98 -5.47 1.58
CA GLY A 178 -13.92 -4.01 1.55
C GLY A 178 -12.48 -3.48 1.67
N VAL A 179 -12.24 -2.29 1.11
CA VAL A 179 -10.97 -1.57 1.31
C VAL A 179 -11.11 -0.72 2.59
N PRO A 180 -10.22 -0.87 3.59
CA PRO A 180 -10.28 -0.08 4.82
C PRO A 180 -10.26 1.43 4.55
N THR A 181 -10.93 2.19 5.40
CA THR A 181 -10.92 3.67 5.33
C THR A 181 -9.53 4.25 5.51
N SER A 182 -8.70 3.62 6.35
CA SER A 182 -7.27 3.95 6.51
C SER A 182 -6.47 3.83 5.21
N SER A 183 -6.95 3.04 4.25
CA SER A 183 -6.36 2.84 2.94
C SER A 183 -7.12 3.60 1.84
N GLY A 184 -7.97 4.58 2.20
CA GLY A 184 -8.72 5.41 1.25
C GLY A 184 -9.96 4.75 0.63
N GLY A 185 -10.40 3.60 1.17
CA GLY A 185 -11.61 2.90 0.71
C GLY A 185 -12.89 3.26 1.46
N GLN A 186 -14.04 2.82 0.93
CA GLN A 186 -15.37 3.03 1.54
C GLN A 186 -15.80 1.96 2.56
N GLY A 187 -14.94 0.96 2.83
CA GLY A 187 -14.77 0.46 4.20
C GLY A 187 -15.38 -0.86 4.67
N TYR A 188 -16.32 -1.53 4.00
CA TYR A 188 -16.88 -2.84 4.43
C TYR A 188 -17.92 -3.31 3.40
N ASN A 189 -18.21 -4.61 3.38
CA ASN A 189 -19.40 -5.13 2.71
C ASN A 189 -20.63 -5.03 3.63
N PHE A 190 -21.83 -5.11 3.06
CA PHE A 190 -23.06 -5.15 3.83
C PHE A 190 -23.55 -6.59 3.97
N LYS A 191 -24.04 -6.96 5.15
CA LYS A 191 -24.56 -8.29 5.45
C LYS A 191 -26.00 -8.18 5.93
N SER A 192 -26.84 -9.13 5.55
CA SER A 192 -28.28 -9.13 5.88
C SER A 192 -28.58 -8.97 7.38
N GLU A 193 -27.83 -9.67 8.22
CA GLU A 193 -27.90 -9.57 9.68
C GLU A 193 -26.62 -10.14 10.31
N LYS A 194 -26.49 -10.11 11.65
CA LYS A 194 -25.29 -10.58 12.37
C LYS A 194 -24.87 -12.00 11.97
N ASN A 195 -25.85 -12.89 11.85
CA ASN A 195 -25.67 -14.29 11.45
C ASN A 195 -26.14 -14.55 10.01
N GLY A 196 -26.34 -13.49 9.22
CA GLY A 196 -26.86 -13.60 7.86
C GLY A 196 -25.94 -14.39 6.93
N VAL A 197 -26.47 -14.85 5.82
CA VAL A 197 -25.75 -15.63 4.80
C VAL A 197 -25.80 -14.97 3.43
N THR A 198 -26.21 -13.70 3.41
CA THR A 198 -26.32 -12.85 2.22
C THR A 198 -25.57 -11.55 2.44
N TRP A 199 -24.77 -11.16 1.44
CA TRP A 199 -23.96 -9.96 1.42
C TRP A 199 -24.25 -9.09 0.19
N GLY A 200 -24.15 -7.78 0.38
CA GLY A 200 -24.08 -6.77 -0.66
C GLY A 200 -22.67 -6.25 -0.72
N LEU A 201 -22.04 -6.40 -1.88
CA LEU A 201 -20.69 -5.95 -2.10
C LEU A 201 -20.67 -4.42 -2.26
N GLN A 202 -19.74 -3.77 -1.57
CA GLN A 202 -19.50 -2.35 -1.69
C GLN A 202 -18.35 -2.11 -2.68
N TRP A 203 -18.59 -1.28 -3.68
CA TRP A 203 -17.54 -0.84 -4.60
C TRP A 203 -16.69 0.26 -4.00
N SER A 204 -15.40 0.23 -4.36
CA SER A 204 -14.38 1.21 -4.01
C SER A 204 -13.57 1.57 -5.26
N ASN A 205 -14.01 2.59 -6.00
CA ASN A 205 -13.40 3.06 -7.26
C ASN A 205 -13.22 1.96 -8.31
N GLY A 206 -14.32 1.28 -8.65
CA GLY A 206 -14.32 0.21 -9.65
C GLY A 206 -13.86 -1.16 -9.15
N PHE A 207 -13.47 -1.27 -7.88
CA PHE A 207 -13.01 -2.51 -7.24
C PHE A 207 -13.96 -2.99 -6.16
N GLY A 208 -14.13 -4.30 -6.07
CA GLY A 208 -14.86 -4.96 -4.99
C GLY A 208 -14.17 -6.26 -4.62
N ASN A 209 -14.22 -6.65 -3.36
CA ASN A 209 -13.77 -7.97 -2.93
C ASN A 209 -14.73 -8.58 -1.93
N TRP A 210 -14.74 -9.91 -1.89
CA TRP A 210 -15.48 -10.66 -0.91
C TRP A 210 -14.72 -11.89 -0.47
N THR A 211 -14.80 -12.20 0.82
CA THR A 211 -14.07 -13.31 1.43
C THR A 211 -15.00 -14.16 2.28
N LEU A 212 -14.95 -15.47 2.07
CA LEU A 212 -15.60 -16.47 2.91
C LEU A 212 -14.52 -17.25 3.66
N ASN A 213 -14.52 -17.11 4.99
CA ASN A 213 -13.69 -17.95 5.85
C ASN A 213 -14.60 -19.01 6.48
N GLY A 214 -14.53 -20.24 6.00
CA GLY A 214 -15.47 -21.30 6.33
C GLY A 214 -14.78 -22.61 6.66
N THR A 215 -15.26 -23.30 7.70
CA THR A 215 -14.88 -24.67 8.08
C THR A 215 -15.87 -25.73 7.54
N SER A 216 -16.91 -25.31 6.82
CA SER A 216 -17.99 -26.16 6.29
C SER A 216 -18.19 -25.94 4.80
N GLU A 217 -18.53 -27.01 4.06
CA GLU A 217 -18.91 -26.93 2.64
C GLU A 217 -20.17 -26.07 2.46
N ALA A 218 -20.02 -24.89 1.85
CA ALA A 218 -21.13 -24.03 1.48
C ALA A 218 -21.03 -23.68 -0.01
N GLN A 219 -22.14 -23.79 -0.73
CA GLN A 219 -22.24 -23.35 -2.12
C GLN A 219 -22.38 -21.82 -2.15
N VAL A 220 -21.60 -21.16 -3.01
CA VAL A 220 -21.63 -19.70 -3.15
C VAL A 220 -22.36 -19.34 -4.43
N ASN A 221 -23.43 -18.55 -4.30
CA ASN A 221 -24.21 -18.02 -5.41
C ASN A 221 -24.04 -16.50 -5.47
N LEU A 222 -23.92 -15.96 -6.69
CA LEU A 222 -23.76 -14.54 -6.94
C LEU A 222 -24.86 -14.05 -7.85
N LEU A 223 -25.40 -12.87 -7.56
CA LEU A 223 -26.30 -12.14 -8.43
C LEU A 223 -25.68 -10.78 -8.75
N LEU A 224 -25.30 -10.60 -10.01
CA LEU A 224 -24.78 -9.35 -10.53
C LEU A 224 -25.91 -8.66 -11.30
N GLY A 225 -26.11 -7.36 -11.10
CA GLY A 225 -27.14 -6.65 -11.83
C GLY A 225 -27.00 -5.15 -11.90
N LEU A 226 -27.47 -4.58 -13.02
CA LEU A 226 -27.60 -3.15 -13.22
C LEU A 226 -28.93 -2.65 -12.64
N GLY A 227 -28.89 -1.60 -11.82
CA GLY A 227 -30.08 -1.09 -11.15
C GLY A 227 -30.72 -2.12 -10.21
N LEU A 228 -29.93 -3.10 -9.74
CA LEU A 228 -30.37 -4.17 -8.85
C LEU A 228 -30.50 -3.62 -7.42
N GLY A 229 -31.69 -3.78 -6.85
CA GLY A 229 -32.02 -3.45 -5.48
C GLY A 229 -31.51 -4.48 -4.46
N ASN A 230 -31.57 -4.09 -3.19
CA ASN A 230 -31.12 -4.91 -2.06
C ASN A 230 -31.93 -6.20 -1.86
N ASP A 231 -33.10 -6.31 -2.49
CA ASP A 231 -33.97 -7.49 -2.48
C ASP A 231 -33.70 -8.46 -3.64
N GLY A 232 -32.73 -8.15 -4.51
CA GLY A 232 -32.44 -8.93 -5.69
C GLY A 232 -33.34 -8.62 -6.90
N ARG A 233 -34.16 -7.56 -6.83
CA ARG A 233 -35.03 -7.12 -7.94
C ARG A 233 -34.46 -5.92 -8.68
N THR A 234 -34.69 -5.85 -9.99
CA THR A 234 -34.32 -4.69 -10.81
C THR A 234 -35.24 -3.50 -10.51
N LEU A 235 -34.69 -2.33 -10.19
CA LEU A 235 -35.44 -1.15 -9.77
C LEU A 235 -35.77 -0.20 -10.94
N ASN A 236 -34.83 0.07 -11.86
CA ASN A 236 -35.05 0.84 -13.11
C ASN A 236 -33.81 0.74 -14.04
N THR A 237 -33.99 0.36 -15.31
CA THR A 237 -32.89 0.21 -16.30
C THR A 237 -32.84 1.31 -17.38
N THR A 238 -33.76 2.28 -17.36
CA THR A 238 -33.95 3.23 -18.47
C THR A 238 -32.84 4.29 -18.64
N GLY A 239 -31.87 4.34 -17.72
CA GLY A 239 -30.71 5.24 -17.80
C GLY A 239 -29.36 4.53 -17.92
N VAL A 240 -29.34 3.22 -18.18
CA VAL A 240 -28.12 2.40 -18.14
C VAL A 240 -27.68 2.06 -19.56
N GLY A 241 -26.52 2.58 -19.98
CA GLY A 241 -25.93 2.31 -21.29
C GLY A 241 -25.37 0.88 -21.44
N ASN A 242 -24.77 0.58 -22.59
CA ASN A 242 -24.03 -0.67 -22.77
C ASN A 242 -22.78 -0.68 -21.88
N GLY A 243 -22.65 -1.70 -21.03
CA GLY A 243 -21.38 -2.05 -20.41
C GLY A 243 -21.40 -2.11 -18.89
N ASN A 244 -21.08 -3.30 -18.38
CA ASN A 244 -20.30 -3.53 -17.16
C ASN A 244 -19.84 -4.98 -17.24
N VAL A 245 -18.53 -5.20 -17.45
CA VAL A 245 -17.90 -6.52 -17.34
C VAL A 245 -17.26 -6.59 -15.96
N VAL A 246 -17.58 -7.64 -15.22
CA VAL A 246 -17.02 -7.87 -13.88
C VAL A 246 -16.22 -9.16 -13.86
N PRO A 247 -14.88 -9.12 -14.06
CA PRO A 247 -14.09 -10.32 -13.92
C PRO A 247 -14.00 -10.76 -12.46
N LEU A 248 -14.01 -12.07 -12.28
CA LEU A 248 -13.75 -12.74 -11.01
C LEU A 248 -12.28 -13.18 -10.95
N ASN A 249 -11.62 -13.00 -9.80
CA ASN A 249 -10.29 -13.57 -9.55
C ASN A 249 -10.16 -14.17 -8.14
N SER A 250 -9.36 -15.25 -8.00
CA SER A 250 -9.13 -15.97 -6.75
C SER A 250 -7.67 -16.47 -6.60
N SER A 251 -6.73 -15.62 -6.14
CA SER A 251 -5.51 -15.98 -5.36
C SER A 251 -4.47 -14.83 -5.30
N LEU A 252 -3.46 -14.94 -4.42
CA LEU A 252 -2.32 -14.00 -4.28
C LEU A 252 -1.06 -14.59 -4.91
N SER A 253 -0.26 -13.79 -5.65
CA SER A 253 0.97 -14.23 -6.31
C SER A 253 2.20 -13.42 -5.94
N SER A 254 3.36 -13.91 -6.38
CA SER A 254 4.66 -13.28 -6.22
C SER A 254 5.22 -12.66 -7.51
N ASN A 255 4.60 -12.83 -8.67
CA ASN A 255 5.12 -12.31 -9.93
C ASN A 255 4.55 -10.92 -10.25
N LEU A 256 5.36 -9.88 -10.08
CA LEU A 256 4.95 -8.48 -10.20
C LEU A 256 5.24 -7.88 -11.59
N THR A 257 4.24 -7.20 -12.13
CA THR A 257 4.25 -6.44 -13.38
C THR A 257 3.94 -4.98 -13.10
N LEU A 258 4.81 -4.08 -13.58
CA LEU A 258 4.58 -2.64 -13.51
C LEU A 258 3.71 -2.20 -14.69
N ILE A 259 2.66 -1.44 -14.39
CA ILE A 259 1.79 -0.78 -15.37
C ILE A 259 1.95 0.72 -15.18
N VAL A 260 2.39 1.45 -16.20
CA VAL A 260 2.46 2.91 -16.18
C VAL A 260 1.72 3.46 -17.38
N ILE A 261 0.79 4.39 -17.15
CA ILE A 261 -0.06 4.99 -18.18
C ILE A 261 -0.07 6.51 -17.98
N PRO A 262 -0.02 7.33 -19.05
CA PRO A 262 -0.32 8.76 -18.95
C PRO A 262 -1.64 8.99 -18.23
N THR A 263 -1.66 9.87 -17.21
CA THR A 263 -2.82 10.00 -16.30
C THR A 263 -4.11 10.34 -17.05
N ASN A 264 -4.03 11.14 -18.11
CA ASN A 264 -5.16 11.52 -18.98
C ASN A 264 -5.76 10.34 -19.77
N SER A 265 -4.96 9.33 -20.08
CA SER A 265 -5.38 8.10 -20.78
C SER A 265 -5.68 6.95 -19.81
N SER A 266 -5.59 7.20 -18.51
CA SER A 266 -5.77 6.20 -17.47
C SER A 266 -7.23 6.19 -16.96
N PRO A 267 -7.69 5.08 -16.36
CA PRO A 267 -9.07 4.95 -15.86
C PRO A 267 -9.36 5.81 -14.62
N THR A 268 -8.42 6.66 -14.20
CA THR A 268 -8.57 7.55 -13.04
C THR A 268 -9.65 8.61 -13.26
N SER A 269 -9.83 9.07 -14.50
CA SER A 269 -10.84 10.07 -14.87
C SER A 269 -12.28 9.56 -14.72
N THR A 270 -12.47 8.25 -14.77
CA THR A 270 -13.78 7.59 -14.60
C THR A 270 -13.96 6.99 -13.20
N GLY A 271 -13.02 7.22 -12.29
CA GLY A 271 -13.06 6.68 -10.93
C GLY A 271 -12.89 5.16 -10.87
N LEU A 272 -12.23 4.57 -11.88
CA LEU A 272 -11.95 3.13 -11.97
C LEU A 272 -10.49 2.82 -11.60
N ASP A 273 -9.90 3.62 -10.71
CA ASP A 273 -8.49 3.59 -10.33
C ASP A 273 -8.02 2.24 -9.73
N ASN A 274 -8.94 1.43 -9.23
CA ASN A 274 -8.63 0.13 -8.62
C ASN A 274 -9.15 -1.05 -9.46
N SER A 275 -9.73 -0.79 -10.64
CA SER A 275 -10.27 -1.85 -11.51
C SER A 275 -9.17 -2.44 -12.38
N ILE A 276 -8.72 -3.66 -12.08
CA ILE A 276 -7.66 -4.33 -12.84
C ILE A 276 -7.98 -4.43 -14.33
N CYS A 277 -9.23 -4.69 -14.70
CA CYS A 277 -9.57 -4.83 -16.11
C CYS A 277 -9.71 -3.49 -16.84
N ALA A 278 -10.16 -2.42 -16.17
CA ALA A 278 -10.14 -1.08 -16.77
C ALA A 278 -8.69 -0.63 -17.00
N ILE A 279 -7.82 -0.93 -16.04
CA ILE A 279 -6.38 -0.65 -16.13
C ILE A 279 -5.73 -1.48 -17.24
N ASN A 280 -6.01 -2.78 -17.33
CA ASN A 280 -5.49 -3.63 -18.41
C ASN A 280 -5.97 -3.16 -19.79
N ALA A 281 -7.25 -2.75 -19.92
CA ALA A 281 -7.78 -2.20 -21.15
C ALA A 281 -7.09 -0.88 -21.54
N ALA A 282 -6.87 0.02 -20.59
CA ALA A 282 -6.12 1.25 -20.82
C ALA A 282 -4.64 0.98 -21.16
N SER A 283 -4.03 0.03 -20.46
CA SER A 283 -2.64 -0.40 -20.61
C SER A 283 -2.36 -0.99 -21.99
N ALA A 284 -3.31 -1.72 -22.57
CA ALA A 284 -3.14 -2.36 -23.88
C ALA A 284 -2.75 -1.37 -24.99
N ASN A 285 -3.22 -0.11 -24.90
CA ASN A 285 -2.98 0.91 -25.92
C ASN A 285 -2.08 2.06 -25.45
N ASN A 286 -1.98 2.30 -24.13
CA ASN A 286 -1.34 3.50 -23.60
C ASN A 286 -0.20 3.23 -22.62
N SER A 287 0.14 1.96 -22.36
CA SER A 287 1.20 1.63 -21.40
C SER A 287 2.57 2.09 -21.90
N VAL A 288 3.29 2.77 -21.01
CA VAL A 288 4.68 3.20 -21.22
C VAL A 288 5.68 2.35 -20.43
N SER A 289 5.22 1.33 -19.70
CA SER A 289 6.08 0.39 -18.94
C SER A 289 6.46 -0.86 -19.72
N SER A 290 6.51 -0.76 -21.06
CA SER A 290 6.91 -1.87 -21.92
C SER A 290 8.41 -2.18 -21.80
N VAL A 291 8.82 -3.34 -22.32
CA VAL A 291 10.24 -3.76 -22.37
C VAL A 291 11.10 -2.76 -23.14
N ASN A 292 10.53 -2.05 -24.12
CA ASN A 292 11.25 -1.04 -24.90
C ASN A 292 11.55 0.23 -24.10
N ASN A 293 10.83 0.49 -23.01
CA ASN A 293 11.02 1.67 -22.17
C ASN A 293 11.63 1.33 -20.81
N THR A 294 11.80 0.05 -20.50
CA THR A 294 12.37 -0.39 -19.22
C THR A 294 13.88 -0.40 -19.33
N ILE A 295 14.54 0.52 -18.61
CA ILE A 295 16.01 0.61 -18.53
C ILE A 295 16.53 -0.47 -17.57
N LEU A 296 15.93 -0.58 -16.38
CA LEU A 296 16.34 -1.53 -15.35
C LEU A 296 15.11 -2.06 -14.62
N LYS A 297 15.14 -3.35 -14.27
CA LYS A 297 14.20 -3.99 -13.34
C LYS A 297 15.01 -4.77 -12.32
N SER A 298 14.74 -4.59 -11.03
CA SER A 298 15.32 -5.43 -9.99
C SER A 298 14.88 -6.88 -10.20
N VAL A 299 15.84 -7.78 -10.43
CA VAL A 299 15.56 -9.19 -10.76
C VAL A 299 15.15 -9.99 -9.53
N GLN A 300 15.68 -9.63 -8.36
CA GLN A 300 15.34 -10.21 -7.07
C GLN A 300 15.04 -9.08 -6.11
N PRO A 301 13.91 -9.13 -5.38
CA PRO A 301 13.64 -8.10 -4.41
C PRO A 301 14.56 -8.32 -3.20
N GLU A 302 15.11 -7.23 -2.68
CA GLU A 302 16.06 -7.28 -1.57
C GLU A 302 15.37 -6.86 -0.28
N TRP A 303 15.72 -7.52 0.83
CA TRP A 303 15.19 -7.18 2.14
C TRP A 303 15.81 -5.88 2.62
N MET A 304 14.98 -4.89 2.95
CA MET A 304 15.46 -3.58 3.41
C MET A 304 14.43 -2.86 4.27
N THR A 305 14.85 -1.75 4.87
CA THR A 305 14.01 -0.91 5.74
C THR A 305 13.84 0.48 5.11
N VAL A 306 12.67 0.75 4.52
CA VAL A 306 12.33 2.04 3.89
C VAL A 306 11.30 2.76 4.76
N GLY A 307 11.62 3.95 5.27
CA GLY A 307 10.63 4.76 6.01
C GLY A 307 9.97 4.02 7.18
N ASP A 308 10.77 3.31 7.98
CA ASP A 308 10.33 2.46 9.11
C ASP A 308 9.61 1.15 8.74
N ASP A 309 9.30 0.90 7.48
CA ASP A 309 8.75 -0.37 7.00
C ASP A 309 9.85 -1.32 6.54
N GLN A 310 9.83 -2.54 7.08
CA GLN A 310 10.72 -3.63 6.67
C GLN A 310 10.05 -4.49 5.61
N GLY A 311 10.75 -4.78 4.53
CA GLY A 311 10.23 -5.66 3.49
C GLY A 311 11.16 -5.84 2.30
N PHE A 312 10.68 -6.65 1.36
CA PHE A 312 11.32 -6.90 0.07
C PHE A 312 11.02 -5.74 -0.89
N ARG A 313 12.04 -5.02 -1.36
CA ARG A 313 11.89 -3.93 -2.34
C ARG A 313 12.19 -4.42 -3.74
N GLY A 314 11.23 -4.21 -4.63
CA GLY A 314 11.44 -4.23 -6.08
C GLY A 314 11.41 -2.82 -6.65
N TYR A 315 12.17 -2.57 -7.72
CA TYR A 315 12.16 -1.29 -8.43
C TYR A 315 12.26 -1.48 -9.94
N TRP A 316 11.74 -0.47 -10.64
CA TRP A 316 11.81 -0.35 -12.08
C TRP A 316 12.31 1.05 -12.42
N VAL A 317 13.15 1.13 -13.45
CA VAL A 317 13.57 2.38 -14.07
C VAL A 317 13.02 2.41 -15.48
N LEU A 318 12.20 3.42 -15.76
CA LEU A 318 11.64 3.66 -17.07
C LEU A 318 12.35 4.86 -17.71
N GLY A 319 12.60 4.77 -19.02
CA GLY A 319 12.98 5.90 -19.85
C GLY A 319 12.01 6.10 -21.01
N GLY A 320 12.33 7.02 -21.92
CA GLY A 320 11.43 7.39 -23.02
C GLY A 320 10.11 8.04 -22.57
N LEU A 321 10.03 8.54 -21.34
CA LEU A 321 8.88 9.29 -20.85
C LEU A 321 8.96 10.75 -21.32
N THR A 322 7.80 11.38 -21.54
CA THR A 322 7.74 12.79 -21.90
C THR A 322 8.12 13.64 -20.71
N GLU A 323 8.91 14.69 -20.90
CA GLU A 323 9.19 15.69 -19.87
C GLU A 323 7.91 16.36 -19.36
N GLN A 324 7.88 16.72 -18.08
CA GLN A 324 6.69 17.30 -17.41
C GLN A 324 5.38 16.51 -17.66
N GLY A 325 5.48 15.23 -17.95
CA GLY A 325 4.36 14.33 -18.21
C GLY A 325 3.78 13.79 -16.90
N ASN A 326 2.46 13.75 -16.82
CA ASN A 326 1.74 13.16 -15.69
C ASN A 326 1.42 11.69 -15.97
N TYR A 327 1.81 10.83 -15.04
CA TYR A 327 1.65 9.39 -15.15
C TYR A 327 1.01 8.81 -13.89
N THR A 328 0.28 7.73 -14.09
CA THR A 328 -0.25 6.89 -13.02
C THR A 328 0.35 5.50 -13.16
N ALA A 329 0.89 4.98 -12.07
CA ALA A 329 1.50 3.67 -11.97
C ALA A 329 0.70 2.74 -11.08
N TRP A 330 0.72 1.46 -11.44
CA TRP A 330 0.25 0.35 -10.64
C TRP A 330 1.24 -0.79 -10.70
N VAL A 331 1.24 -1.62 -9.66
CA VAL A 331 1.89 -2.92 -9.66
C VAL A 331 0.79 -3.96 -9.61
N SER A 332 0.72 -4.82 -10.63
CA SER A 332 -0.19 -5.97 -10.67
C SER A 332 0.61 -7.24 -10.50
N ASP A 333 0.04 -8.23 -9.82
CA ASP A 333 0.52 -9.60 -9.92
C ASP A 333 -0.19 -10.37 -11.05
N ASP A 334 0.31 -11.57 -11.39
CA ASP A 334 -0.29 -12.49 -12.37
C ASP A 334 -1.61 -13.13 -11.90
N LYS A 335 -2.01 -12.89 -10.65
CA LYS A 335 -3.27 -13.35 -10.06
C LYS A 335 -4.23 -12.18 -9.79
N GLY A 336 -4.03 -11.05 -10.48
CA GLY A 336 -4.96 -9.91 -10.50
C GLY A 336 -5.07 -9.14 -9.18
N VAL A 337 -4.10 -9.29 -8.28
CA VAL A 337 -3.89 -8.37 -7.17
C VAL A 337 -3.21 -7.13 -7.70
N LEU A 338 -3.73 -5.98 -7.30
CA LEU A 338 -3.29 -4.69 -7.80
C LEU A 338 -2.93 -3.78 -6.63
N SER A 339 -1.83 -3.04 -6.76
CA SER A 339 -1.47 -1.97 -5.83
C SER A 339 -2.45 -0.81 -5.94
N GLN A 340 -2.40 0.10 -4.97
CA GLN A 340 -3.04 1.40 -5.15
C GLN A 340 -2.36 2.18 -6.29
N PRO A 341 -3.10 3.06 -6.99
CA PRO A 341 -2.51 3.98 -7.95
C PRO A 341 -1.45 4.85 -7.29
N ALA A 342 -0.29 4.96 -7.93
CA ALA A 342 0.75 5.92 -7.58
C ALA A 342 0.86 6.96 -8.70
N TRP A 343 0.61 8.22 -8.38
CA TRP A 343 0.74 9.30 -9.35
C TRP A 343 2.13 9.92 -9.24
N PHE A 344 2.69 10.30 -10.38
CA PHE A 344 3.96 11.01 -10.44
C PHE A 344 4.04 11.85 -11.70
N MET A 345 4.93 12.84 -11.68
CA MET A 345 5.22 13.71 -12.81
C MET A 345 6.72 13.66 -13.11
N THR A 346 7.07 13.55 -14.39
CA THR A 346 8.48 13.65 -14.81
C THR A 346 8.98 15.08 -14.66
N LYS A 347 10.30 15.24 -14.53
CA LYS A 347 10.93 16.56 -14.44
C LYS A 347 11.02 17.21 -15.84
N SER A 348 11.35 18.50 -15.88
CA SER A 348 11.67 19.22 -17.12
C SER A 348 12.95 18.67 -17.75
N ALA A 349 13.13 18.80 -19.07
CA ALA A 349 14.39 18.44 -19.73
C ALA A 349 15.61 19.20 -19.17
N ASP A 350 15.42 20.42 -18.69
CA ASP A 350 16.49 21.23 -18.08
C ASP A 350 16.85 20.81 -16.63
N PHE A 351 16.25 19.73 -16.10
CA PHE A 351 16.54 19.27 -14.75
C PHE A 351 17.92 18.59 -14.71
N PRO A 352 18.92 19.15 -13.98
CA PRO A 352 20.31 18.77 -14.17
C PRO A 352 20.71 17.46 -13.45
N CYS A 353 19.94 17.03 -12.46
CA CYS A 353 20.32 15.94 -11.57
C CYS A 353 19.95 14.55 -12.09
N GLN A 354 20.82 13.59 -11.84
CA GLN A 354 20.71 12.22 -12.32
C GLN A 354 20.04 11.31 -11.31
N LEU A 355 19.26 10.33 -11.79
CA LEU A 355 18.63 9.33 -10.93
C LEU A 355 19.69 8.40 -10.33
N VAL A 356 19.75 8.34 -9.00
CA VAL A 356 20.62 7.42 -8.25
C VAL A 356 19.81 6.26 -7.73
N MET A 357 20.31 5.05 -7.96
CA MET A 357 19.67 3.81 -7.57
C MET A 357 20.06 3.37 -6.15
N PRO A 358 19.21 2.56 -5.49
CA PRO A 358 19.59 1.82 -4.30
C PRO A 358 20.89 1.03 -4.50
N ASN A 359 21.69 0.90 -3.45
CA ASN A 359 22.82 -0.02 -3.38
C ASN A 359 22.96 -0.57 -1.94
N ASP A 360 23.87 -1.53 -1.76
CA ASP A 360 24.06 -2.25 -0.49
C ASP A 360 24.43 -1.33 0.68
N VAL A 361 25.16 -0.23 0.41
CA VAL A 361 25.58 0.74 1.42
C VAL A 361 24.46 1.71 1.75
N CYS A 362 23.77 2.22 0.75
CA CYS A 362 22.69 3.19 0.85
C CYS A 362 21.41 2.66 0.19
N PRO A 363 20.68 1.74 0.85
CA PRO A 363 19.55 1.04 0.23
C PRO A 363 18.34 1.95 0.04
N ASN A 364 18.21 3.03 0.82
CA ASN A 364 17.08 3.96 0.73
C ASN A 364 17.23 5.04 -0.35
N LEU A 365 18.30 4.98 -1.16
CA LEU A 365 18.39 5.78 -2.38
C LEU A 365 17.35 5.31 -3.41
N GLY A 366 17.17 6.11 -4.46
CA GLY A 366 16.08 5.97 -5.42
C GLY A 366 15.49 7.31 -5.85
N TYR A 367 16.34 8.34 -5.86
CA TYR A 367 15.97 9.71 -6.17
C TYR A 367 17.06 10.39 -6.98
N SER A 368 16.74 11.52 -7.61
CA SER A 368 17.73 12.29 -8.36
C SER A 368 18.68 13.04 -7.43
N ALA A 369 19.98 12.96 -7.69
CA ALA A 369 21.03 13.60 -6.90
C ALA A 369 21.98 14.42 -7.79
N PRO A 370 22.71 15.41 -7.24
CA PRO A 370 23.57 16.31 -8.00
C PRO A 370 24.91 15.64 -8.31
N LEU A 371 24.87 14.54 -9.05
CA LEU A 371 26.03 13.79 -9.51
C LEU A 371 26.19 13.99 -11.02
N ASP A 372 27.42 13.94 -11.49
CA ASP A 372 27.70 14.03 -12.92
C ASP A 372 27.10 12.83 -13.67
N ALA A 373 26.60 13.08 -14.88
CA ALA A 373 25.99 12.04 -15.68
C ALA A 373 27.01 11.00 -16.14
N ASN A 374 26.69 9.73 -15.91
CA ASN A 374 27.41 8.64 -16.56
C ASN A 374 26.96 8.62 -18.04
N SER A 375 27.87 8.99 -18.95
CA SER A 375 27.58 9.34 -20.36
C SER A 375 27.25 8.14 -21.26
N THR A 376 26.53 7.15 -20.73
CA THR A 376 26.19 5.93 -21.47
C THR A 376 24.74 6.01 -21.92
N ALA A 377 24.51 6.08 -23.24
CA ALA A 377 23.18 5.96 -23.81
C ALA A 377 22.65 4.54 -23.54
N VAL A 378 21.39 4.45 -23.10
CA VAL A 378 20.72 3.18 -22.85
C VAL A 378 19.86 2.86 -24.06
N THR A 379 20.08 1.68 -24.65
CA THR A 379 19.30 1.17 -25.78
C THR A 379 18.40 0.02 -25.34
N SER A 380 17.25 -0.10 -25.98
CA SER A 380 16.31 -1.20 -25.80
C SER A 380 16.86 -2.50 -26.38
N PRO A 381 16.28 -3.66 -26.02
CA PRO A 381 16.59 -4.93 -26.71
C PRO A 381 16.35 -4.88 -28.22
N SER A 382 15.52 -3.95 -28.69
CA SER A 382 15.22 -3.68 -30.11
C SER A 382 16.21 -2.69 -30.76
N GLY A 383 17.23 -2.21 -30.04
CA GLY A 383 18.27 -1.32 -30.56
C GLY A 383 17.91 0.17 -30.58
N VAL A 384 16.77 0.58 -30.01
CA VAL A 384 16.32 1.98 -29.97
C VAL A 384 16.84 2.66 -28.70
N THR A 385 17.38 3.87 -28.82
CA THR A 385 17.80 4.66 -27.64
C THR A 385 16.60 5.00 -26.75
N ILE A 386 16.60 4.49 -25.52
CA ILE A 386 15.59 4.74 -24.48
C ILE A 386 15.90 6.06 -23.74
N SER A 387 17.19 6.27 -23.44
CA SER A 387 17.68 7.44 -22.71
C SER A 387 19.10 7.75 -23.16
N SER A 388 19.44 9.03 -23.23
CA SER A 388 20.80 9.50 -23.50
C SER A 388 21.75 9.28 -22.32
N THR A 389 21.21 9.02 -21.13
CA THR A 389 21.97 8.81 -19.88
C THR A 389 21.41 7.62 -19.10
N ALA A 390 22.30 6.86 -18.47
CA ALA A 390 21.95 5.76 -17.59
C ALA A 390 21.78 6.24 -16.15
N PRO A 391 20.87 5.64 -15.36
CA PRO A 391 20.81 5.92 -13.92
C PRO A 391 22.10 5.46 -13.25
N ILE A 392 22.49 6.17 -12.19
CA ILE A 392 23.70 5.91 -11.42
C ILE A 392 23.42 4.72 -10.49
N GLN A 393 24.05 3.58 -10.77
CA GLN A 393 23.88 2.36 -9.98
C GLN A 393 24.88 2.23 -8.82
N THR A 394 26.05 2.86 -8.97
CA THR A 394 27.11 2.86 -7.96
C THR A 394 27.50 4.31 -7.69
N LEU A 395 27.63 4.67 -6.42
CA LEU A 395 28.11 5.99 -6.02
C LEU A 395 29.61 6.13 -6.38
N PRO A 396 30.07 7.32 -6.78
CA PRO A 396 31.49 7.61 -6.91
C PRO A 396 32.25 7.33 -5.61
N ASP A 397 33.50 6.86 -5.71
CA ASP A 397 34.33 6.47 -4.57
C ASP A 397 34.50 7.63 -3.58
N GLU A 398 34.58 8.88 -4.05
CA GLU A 398 34.72 10.06 -3.20
C GLU A 398 33.51 10.34 -2.31
N LEU A 399 32.34 9.77 -2.64
CA LEU A 399 31.15 9.78 -1.79
C LEU A 399 30.98 8.49 -1.01
N LEU A 400 31.39 7.36 -1.60
CA LEU A 400 31.20 6.04 -1.00
C LEU A 400 32.15 5.82 0.20
N GLU A 401 33.42 6.20 0.07
CA GLU A 401 34.44 6.07 1.10
C GLU A 401 34.07 6.75 2.43
N PRO A 402 33.69 8.04 2.47
CA PRO A 402 33.30 8.66 3.73
C PRO A 402 32.05 8.03 4.33
N ILE A 403 31.13 7.49 3.52
CA ILE A 403 29.96 6.77 4.05
C ILE A 403 30.41 5.49 4.74
N ILE A 404 31.18 4.65 4.05
CA ILE A 404 31.67 3.36 4.59
C ILE A 404 32.47 3.58 5.87
N GLN A 405 33.43 4.51 5.87
CA GLN A 405 34.26 4.80 7.04
C GLN A 405 33.44 5.24 8.25
N ASN A 406 32.43 6.11 8.06
CA ASN A 406 31.54 6.52 9.14
C ASN A 406 30.67 5.36 9.64
N LEU A 407 30.17 4.51 8.73
CA LEU A 407 29.37 3.33 9.10
C LEU A 407 30.21 2.30 9.89
N GLU A 408 31.45 2.05 9.50
CA GLU A 408 32.35 1.12 10.19
C GLU A 408 32.73 1.63 11.59
N ALA A 409 33.07 2.91 11.70
CA ALA A 409 33.38 3.54 12.98
C ALA A 409 32.14 3.54 13.91
N PHE A 410 30.97 3.83 13.35
CA PHE A 410 29.71 3.79 14.08
C PHE A 410 29.36 2.38 14.55
N SER A 411 29.45 1.39 13.66
CA SER A 411 29.21 -0.03 13.97
C SER A 411 30.13 -0.51 15.09
N THR A 412 31.43 -0.21 15.00
CA THR A 412 32.40 -0.55 16.04
C THR A 412 32.02 0.04 17.39
N SER A 413 31.65 1.33 17.41
CA SER A 413 31.23 2.02 18.64
C SER A 413 29.94 1.42 19.21
N LEU A 414 28.99 1.07 18.33
CA LEU A 414 27.69 0.51 18.69
C LEU A 414 27.83 -0.87 19.31
N LEU A 415 28.66 -1.72 18.72
CA LEU A 415 28.95 -3.05 19.22
C LEU A 415 29.75 -3.02 20.53
N SER A 416 30.69 -2.09 20.68
CA SER A 416 31.51 -2.00 21.89
C SER A 416 30.75 -1.50 23.12
N ASN A 417 29.77 -0.60 22.93
CA ASN A 417 29.14 0.13 24.03
C ASN A 417 27.70 -0.28 24.33
N ALA A 418 26.94 -0.78 23.34
CA ALA A 418 25.49 -0.95 23.49
C ALA A 418 24.99 -2.36 23.16
N CYS A 419 25.56 -3.02 22.14
CA CYS A 419 24.98 -4.29 21.66
C CYS A 419 25.53 -5.53 22.34
N GLY A 420 26.66 -5.42 23.04
CA GLY A 420 27.37 -6.57 23.59
C GLY A 420 26.86 -7.08 24.93
N ARG A 421 26.04 -6.33 25.68
CA ARG A 421 25.63 -6.74 27.04
C ARG A 421 24.21 -6.41 27.49
N ASP A 422 23.53 -5.34 27.08
CA ASP A 422 22.19 -5.02 27.64
C ASP A 422 21.40 -4.02 26.81
N LEU A 423 20.07 -4.13 26.89
CA LEU A 423 19.07 -3.23 26.30
C LEU A 423 19.40 -1.75 26.56
N PHE A 424 19.92 -1.03 25.57
CA PHE A 424 19.96 0.44 25.63
C PHE A 424 18.55 1.06 25.50
N SER A 425 17.59 0.29 24.99
CA SER A 425 16.20 0.69 24.78
C SER A 425 15.25 -0.51 24.87
N HIS A 426 14.03 -0.28 25.35
CA HIS A 426 12.95 -1.27 25.33
C HIS A 426 12.18 -1.33 24.00
N VAL A 427 12.40 -0.35 23.12
CA VAL A 427 11.61 -0.17 21.89
C VAL A 427 12.47 -0.11 20.63
N SER A 428 13.79 -0.03 20.77
CA SER A 428 14.76 0.04 19.67
C SER A 428 15.85 -1.00 19.88
N SER A 429 16.24 -1.65 18.80
CA SER A 429 17.36 -2.58 18.74
C SER A 429 18.62 -1.89 18.18
N CYS A 430 19.76 -2.56 18.29
CA CYS A 430 20.99 -2.12 17.64
C CYS A 430 20.85 -2.03 16.11
N LEU A 431 20.09 -2.95 15.51
CA LEU A 431 19.82 -2.93 14.08
C LEU A 431 18.99 -1.72 13.68
N ASP A 432 18.01 -1.33 14.50
CA ASP A 432 17.21 -0.12 14.27
C ASP A 432 18.08 1.14 14.35
N CYS A 433 18.96 1.22 15.36
CA CYS A 433 19.92 2.31 15.49
C CYS A 433 20.85 2.41 14.28
N TYR A 434 21.50 1.29 13.90
CA TYR A 434 22.40 1.25 12.75
C TYR A 434 21.69 1.63 11.45
N SER A 435 20.49 1.10 11.22
CA SER A 435 19.69 1.40 10.04
C SER A 435 19.25 2.87 9.99
N ALA A 436 18.86 3.45 11.13
CA ALA A 436 18.49 4.86 11.23
C ALA A 436 19.68 5.79 10.98
N TYR A 437 20.86 5.47 11.55
CA TYR A 437 22.09 6.22 11.30
C TYR A 437 22.52 6.13 9.84
N ARG A 438 22.46 4.94 9.24
CA ARG A 438 22.78 4.71 7.81
C ARG A 438 21.86 5.50 6.88
N ASP A 439 20.55 5.47 7.12
CA ASP A 439 19.57 6.23 6.34
C ASP A 439 19.82 7.75 6.42
N TRP A 440 20.07 8.25 7.63
CA TRP A 440 20.42 9.66 7.85
C TRP A 440 21.72 10.04 7.13
N LEU A 441 22.79 9.26 7.30
CA LEU A 441 24.11 9.53 6.70
C LEU A 441 24.02 9.56 5.18
N CYS A 442 23.38 8.56 4.57
CA CYS A 442 23.20 8.50 3.12
C CYS A 442 22.46 9.72 2.56
N ARG A 443 21.42 10.21 3.24
CA ARG A 443 20.65 11.40 2.79
C ARG A 443 21.39 12.72 2.98
N VAL A 444 22.27 12.80 3.99
CA VAL A 444 23.12 13.97 4.21
C VAL A 444 24.27 14.03 3.20
N VAL A 445 24.89 12.87 2.91
CA VAL A 445 26.03 12.77 1.98
C VAL A 445 25.59 12.83 0.52
N VAL A 446 24.45 12.23 0.18
CA VAL A 446 23.88 12.22 -1.19
C VAL A 446 22.61 13.07 -1.20
N PRO A 447 22.68 14.38 -1.49
CA PRO A 447 21.51 15.26 -1.44
C PRO A 447 20.50 14.88 -2.52
N GLN A 448 19.21 15.01 -2.21
CA GLN A 448 18.16 14.87 -3.20
C GLN A 448 17.97 16.20 -3.92
N CYS A 449 17.88 16.17 -5.25
CA CYS A 449 17.49 17.32 -6.04
C CYS A 449 15.97 17.47 -6.09
N GLY A 450 15.51 18.70 -5.89
CA GLY A 450 14.13 19.14 -6.03
C GLY A 450 13.95 20.08 -7.22
N THR A 451 12.72 20.43 -7.50
CA THR A 451 12.38 21.55 -8.38
C THR A 451 12.29 22.83 -7.57
N ALA A 452 12.57 23.98 -8.16
CA ALA A 452 12.42 25.26 -7.48
C ALA A 452 11.02 25.37 -6.85
N ALA A 453 10.94 25.81 -5.59
CA ALA A 453 9.67 26.18 -5.00
C ALA A 453 9.08 27.34 -5.82
N ASN A 454 7.93 27.13 -6.46
CA ASN A 454 7.22 28.19 -7.17
C ASN A 454 6.81 29.28 -6.16
N SER A 455 7.52 30.40 -6.14
CA SER A 455 7.29 31.55 -5.25
C SER A 455 5.96 32.31 -5.48
N SER A 456 4.99 31.73 -6.20
CA SER A 456 3.76 32.42 -6.62
C SER A 456 2.47 31.95 -5.92
N THR A 457 2.52 30.96 -5.03
CA THR A 457 1.38 30.65 -4.13
C THR A 457 1.85 30.35 -2.71
N SER A 458 2.02 31.45 -1.96
CA SER A 458 1.81 31.55 -0.50
C SER A 458 2.53 30.54 0.40
N ALA A 459 3.75 30.88 0.77
CA ALA A 459 4.44 30.42 1.99
C ALA A 459 3.77 30.92 3.30
N ILE A 460 2.43 31.04 3.32
CA ILE A 460 1.65 31.51 4.46
C ILE A 460 0.44 30.59 4.62
N ALA A 461 0.57 29.56 5.45
CA ALA A 461 -0.51 28.97 6.25
C ALA A 461 0.00 27.71 6.97
N ILE A 462 0.87 27.88 7.98
CA ILE A 462 1.02 26.88 9.05
C ILE A 462 1.10 27.63 10.38
N GLU A 463 0.12 28.49 10.65
CA GLU A 463 -0.24 28.83 12.02
C GLU A 463 -1.73 28.52 12.21
N ALA A 464 -1.99 27.65 13.18
CA ALA A 464 -3.29 27.36 13.80
C ALA A 464 -4.47 26.95 12.89
N ALA A 465 -4.65 25.64 12.70
CA ALA A 465 -5.97 25.07 12.48
C ALA A 465 -6.15 23.82 13.37
N PRO A 466 -7.09 23.81 14.33
CA PRO A 466 -7.43 22.60 15.07
C PRO A 466 -8.10 21.62 14.12
N SER A 467 -7.58 20.40 14.17
CA SER A 467 -7.97 19.20 13.43
C SER A 467 -9.47 18.91 13.52
N THR A 468 -10.21 19.07 12.41
CA THR A 468 -11.38 18.25 12.03
C THR A 468 -11.85 18.57 10.60
N SER A 469 -11.16 18.06 9.56
CA SER A 469 -11.79 17.69 8.28
C SER A 469 -10.78 17.11 7.27
N THR A 470 -11.06 15.88 6.84
CA THR A 470 -10.37 15.13 5.79
C THR A 470 -10.83 15.53 4.39
N SER A 471 -10.48 16.75 3.95
CA SER A 471 -10.49 17.12 2.52
C SER A 471 -9.69 18.41 2.25
N SER A 472 -8.59 18.28 1.51
CA SER A 472 -7.97 19.29 0.63
C SER A 472 -7.51 20.64 1.22
N GLY A 473 -6.18 20.84 1.21
CA GLY A 473 -5.51 22.16 1.28
C GLY A 473 -4.78 22.33 2.61
N THR A 474 -3.50 22.02 2.79
CA THR A 474 -2.37 22.44 1.96
C THR A 474 -1.21 21.49 2.26
N PHE A 475 -0.72 20.75 1.26
CA PHE A 475 0.55 20.02 1.42
C PHE A 475 1.69 21.06 1.46
N PRO A 476 2.69 20.95 2.35
CA PRO A 476 3.75 21.95 2.42
C PRO A 476 4.44 22.11 1.08
N THR A 477 4.84 23.34 0.76
CA THR A 477 5.66 23.58 -0.43
C THR A 477 7.01 22.89 -0.27
N PRO A 478 7.62 22.43 -1.37
CA PRO A 478 8.96 21.87 -1.35
C PRO A 478 9.97 22.78 -0.65
N SER A 479 10.60 22.25 0.40
CA SER A 479 11.65 22.95 1.14
C SER A 479 12.95 22.80 0.37
N THR A 480 13.13 23.67 -0.63
CA THR A 480 14.28 23.64 -1.52
C THR A 480 15.22 24.80 -1.32
N ILE A 481 16.53 24.53 -1.38
CA ILE A 481 17.58 25.56 -1.34
C ILE A 481 18.39 25.48 -2.64
N LEU A 482 18.62 26.63 -3.28
CA LEU A 482 19.54 26.71 -4.41
C LEU A 482 20.98 26.49 -3.92
N ARG A 483 21.64 25.48 -4.48
CA ARG A 483 23.05 25.19 -4.28
C ARG A 483 23.82 25.56 -5.54
N THR A 484 24.95 26.21 -5.32
CA THR A 484 25.89 26.61 -6.37
C THR A 484 27.26 26.00 -6.05
N PRO A 485 28.18 25.92 -7.00
CA PRO A 485 29.56 25.49 -6.72
C PRO A 485 30.26 26.32 -5.64
N SER A 486 29.84 27.59 -5.46
CA SER A 486 30.35 28.50 -4.42
C SER A 486 29.66 28.35 -3.05
N SER A 487 28.51 27.67 -2.98
CA SER A 487 27.75 27.42 -1.76
C SER A 487 27.24 25.97 -1.74
N PRO A 488 28.16 24.99 -1.71
CA PRO A 488 27.79 23.59 -1.67
C PRO A 488 27.12 23.24 -0.34
N ARG A 489 26.40 22.12 -0.29
CA ARG A 489 25.84 21.60 0.97
C ARG A 489 26.95 21.30 1.99
N ASN A 490 27.99 20.61 1.53
CA ASN A 490 29.14 20.24 2.33
C ASN A 490 30.41 20.50 1.49
N PRO A 491 31.26 21.47 1.87
CA PRO A 491 32.50 21.78 1.15
C PRO A 491 33.57 20.67 1.26
N SER A 492 33.38 19.68 2.15
CA SER A 492 34.28 18.54 2.31
C SER A 492 33.93 17.35 1.41
N LEU A 493 32.83 17.43 0.65
CA LEU A 493 32.43 16.43 -0.33
C LEU A 493 32.66 16.97 -1.75
N PRO A 494 32.71 16.09 -2.79
CA PRO A 494 32.75 16.52 -4.18
C PRO A 494 31.71 17.59 -4.49
N ILE A 495 32.17 18.70 -5.06
CA ILE A 495 31.34 19.87 -5.38
C ILE A 495 30.82 19.71 -6.81
N PRO A 496 29.49 19.64 -7.02
CA PRO A 496 28.93 19.59 -8.36
C PRO A 496 29.33 20.82 -9.19
N SER A 497 29.62 20.61 -10.47
CA SER A 497 30.05 21.67 -11.39
C SER A 497 28.91 22.64 -11.78
N TYR A 498 27.67 22.26 -11.52
CA TYR A 498 26.45 22.98 -11.87
C TYR A 498 25.62 23.35 -10.63
N SER A 499 24.71 24.30 -10.81
CA SER A 499 23.77 24.69 -9.76
C SER A 499 22.54 23.78 -9.78
N TYR A 500 21.99 23.49 -8.60
CA TYR A 500 20.82 22.65 -8.45
C TYR A 500 19.98 23.09 -7.25
N TYR A 501 18.69 22.76 -7.26
CA TYR A 501 17.85 22.93 -6.08
C TYR A 501 17.94 21.67 -5.23
N GLU A 502 18.46 21.80 -4.02
CA GLU A 502 18.48 20.73 -3.03
C GLU A 502 17.11 20.66 -2.34
N LEU A 503 16.47 19.50 -2.37
CA LEU A 503 15.35 19.19 -1.47
C LEU A 503 15.92 18.80 -0.10
N LEU A 504 15.69 19.65 0.90
CA LEU A 504 16.27 19.43 2.23
C LEU A 504 15.78 18.11 2.84
N PRO A 505 16.65 17.37 3.55
CA PRO A 505 16.24 16.20 4.32
C PRO A 505 15.15 16.55 5.33
N CYS A 506 14.20 15.64 5.48
CA CYS A 506 13.19 15.77 6.50
C CYS A 506 13.84 15.70 7.88
N MET A 507 13.41 16.54 8.82
CA MET A 507 13.89 16.50 10.20
C MET A 507 13.65 15.11 10.85
N SER A 508 12.63 14.39 10.40
CA SER A 508 12.32 13.03 10.83
C SER A 508 13.50 12.07 10.66
N THR A 509 14.33 12.23 9.61
CA THR A 509 15.48 11.37 9.34
C THR A 509 16.54 11.49 10.43
N CYS A 510 16.85 12.72 10.85
CA CYS A 510 17.75 12.96 11.98
C CYS A 510 17.12 12.48 13.29
N ASN A 511 15.87 12.89 13.56
CA ASN A 511 15.17 12.53 14.80
C ASN A 511 15.05 11.00 14.95
N ARG A 512 14.98 10.26 13.85
CA ARG A 512 14.98 8.80 13.82
C ARG A 512 16.30 8.23 14.31
N ALA A 513 17.43 8.78 13.86
CA ALA A 513 18.75 8.38 14.36
C ALA A 513 18.94 8.75 15.84
N ASP A 514 18.57 9.97 16.26
CA ASP A 514 18.67 10.44 17.66
C ASP A 514 17.83 9.56 18.60
N ARG A 515 16.58 9.22 18.23
CA ARG A 515 15.69 8.42 19.08
C ARG A 515 16.00 6.93 19.10
N SER A 516 16.58 6.38 18.02
CA SER A 516 16.79 4.94 17.87
C SER A 516 18.12 4.47 18.45
N CYS A 517 19.03 5.40 18.74
CA CYS A 517 20.39 5.09 19.18
C CYS A 517 20.64 5.39 20.66
N PRO A 518 21.64 4.72 21.28
CA PRO A 518 22.05 5.02 22.65
C PRO A 518 22.51 6.47 22.79
N VAL A 519 22.15 7.12 23.90
CA VAL A 519 22.55 8.50 24.21
C VAL A 519 24.08 8.67 24.26
N SER A 520 24.82 7.60 24.59
CA SER A 520 26.30 7.59 24.60
C SER A 520 26.93 7.83 23.22
N MET A 521 26.18 7.67 22.13
CA MET A 521 26.65 7.98 20.77
C MET A 521 26.67 9.47 20.47
N GLY A 522 26.01 10.30 21.28
CA GLY A 522 26.04 11.76 21.10
C GLY A 522 25.34 12.27 19.84
N ILE A 523 24.55 11.44 19.15
CA ILE A 523 23.69 11.90 18.04
C ILE A 523 22.71 12.94 18.61
N ARG A 524 22.70 14.14 18.04
CA ARG A 524 21.83 15.24 18.45
C ARG A 524 21.35 16.02 17.25
N CYS A 525 20.03 16.09 17.08
CA CYS A 525 19.45 16.89 16.00
C CYS A 525 19.38 18.37 16.35
N PRO A 526 19.51 19.27 15.36
CA PRO A 526 19.38 20.70 15.59
C PRO A 526 17.96 21.05 16.02
N LYS A 527 17.84 22.04 16.91
CA LYS A 527 16.53 22.52 17.38
C LYS A 527 15.82 23.32 16.28
N ARG A 528 14.51 23.09 16.09
CA ARG A 528 13.70 23.73 15.04
C ARG A 528 13.78 25.26 15.11
N LYS A 529 13.70 25.82 16.33
CA LYS A 529 13.69 27.27 16.57
C LYS A 529 15.01 28.01 16.37
N VAL A 530 16.12 27.30 16.12
CA VAL A 530 17.46 27.92 16.13
C VAL A 530 18.10 27.89 14.75
N ASN A 531 18.52 26.71 14.29
CA ASN A 531 19.33 26.55 13.08
C ASN A 531 18.95 25.35 12.23
N ALA A 532 17.96 24.55 12.66
CA ALA A 532 17.48 23.39 11.93
C ALA A 532 17.10 23.72 10.47
N ALA A 533 16.44 24.86 10.23
CA ALA A 533 15.93 25.25 8.92
C ALA A 533 17.05 25.51 7.88
N LYS A 534 18.32 25.58 8.32
CA LYS A 534 19.48 25.70 7.43
C LYS A 534 19.86 24.37 6.75
N SER A 535 19.43 23.24 7.32
CA SER A 535 19.93 21.92 6.92
C SER A 535 18.83 20.85 6.83
N TYR A 536 17.67 21.10 7.41
CA TYR A 536 16.53 20.19 7.43
C TYR A 536 15.23 20.94 7.17
N ALA A 537 14.28 20.23 6.59
CA ALA A 537 12.92 20.67 6.42
C ALA A 537 12.03 20.16 7.56
N PHE A 538 11.18 21.03 8.06
CA PHE A 538 10.13 20.72 9.03
C PHE A 538 9.03 21.78 8.95
N VAL A 539 7.90 21.46 9.55
CA VAL A 539 6.76 22.35 9.75
C VAL A 539 6.58 22.60 11.25
N GLY A 540 6.35 23.86 11.60
CA GLY A 540 6.11 24.28 12.98
C GLY A 540 7.31 24.14 13.92
N ASP A 541 7.03 24.14 15.22
CA ASP A 541 8.01 24.11 16.31
C ASP A 541 8.37 22.69 16.77
N ASP A 542 9.28 22.56 17.74
CA ASP A 542 9.76 21.27 18.28
C ASP A 542 8.64 20.35 18.84
N HIS A 543 7.47 20.91 19.13
CA HIS A 543 6.27 20.20 19.58
C HIS A 543 5.16 20.10 18.50
N SER A 544 5.44 20.57 17.29
CA SER A 544 4.48 20.63 16.18
C SER A 544 4.59 19.41 15.26
N TYR A 545 3.45 19.12 14.61
CA TYR A 545 3.33 18.12 13.55
C TYR A 545 4.16 18.49 12.30
N GLY A 546 4.55 17.48 11.53
CA GLY A 546 5.21 17.66 10.23
C GLY A 546 6.73 17.79 10.28
N ASP A 547 7.42 16.76 10.75
CA ASP A 547 8.87 16.59 10.53
C ASP A 547 9.20 15.72 9.32
N GLY A 548 8.19 15.29 8.56
CA GLY A 548 8.30 14.37 7.43
C GLY A 548 7.98 12.93 7.78
N SER A 549 7.77 12.62 9.07
CA SER A 549 7.32 11.30 9.52
C SER A 549 5.81 11.12 9.31
N ALA A 550 5.40 9.88 9.04
CA ALA A 550 3.99 9.53 8.91
C ALA A 550 3.26 9.66 10.25
N GLU A 551 3.95 9.42 11.37
CA GLU A 551 3.39 9.44 12.72
C GLU A 551 3.02 10.85 13.20
N GLN A 552 3.74 11.87 12.72
CA GLN A 552 3.49 13.26 13.08
C GLN A 552 2.61 14.00 12.07
N GLY A 553 1.86 13.29 11.22
CA GLY A 553 0.73 13.86 10.48
C GLY A 553 1.02 14.54 9.14
N VAL A 554 2.29 14.79 8.77
CA VAL A 554 2.66 15.26 7.42
C VAL A 554 3.84 14.45 6.89
N ALA A 555 3.53 13.45 6.07
CA ALA A 555 4.51 12.61 5.41
C ALA A 555 5.35 13.41 4.41
N ALA A 556 6.61 13.01 4.20
CA ALA A 556 7.55 13.62 3.25
C ALA A 556 7.02 13.72 1.81
N GLN A 557 6.08 12.85 1.44
CA GLN A 557 5.49 12.73 0.11
C GLN A 557 3.96 12.66 0.21
N ASP A 558 3.25 13.34 -0.68
CA ASP A 558 1.81 13.20 -0.82
C ASP A 558 1.43 12.02 -1.73
N ARG A 559 0.12 11.77 -1.84
CA ARG A 559 -0.40 10.72 -2.73
C ARG A 559 -0.12 11.00 -4.22
N TRP A 560 0.17 12.23 -4.60
CA TRP A 560 0.44 12.63 -5.99
C TRP A 560 1.92 12.56 -6.36
N GLY A 561 2.75 12.08 -5.44
CA GLY A 561 4.19 11.95 -5.63
C GLY A 561 4.97 13.23 -5.37
N ASN A 562 4.31 14.34 -4.98
CA ASN A 562 5.01 15.57 -4.63
C ASN A 562 5.73 15.38 -3.30
N ARG A 563 6.99 15.81 -3.25
CA ARG A 563 7.81 15.73 -2.05
C ARG A 563 8.06 17.12 -1.51
N TRP A 564 7.85 17.29 -0.21
CA TRP A 564 8.18 18.55 0.47
C TRP A 564 9.54 18.52 1.14
N CYS A 565 10.03 17.33 1.50
CA CYS A 565 11.38 17.10 2.02
C CYS A 565 11.92 15.71 1.63
N ASN A 566 13.22 15.49 1.78
CA ASN A 566 13.90 14.22 1.53
C ASN A 566 13.87 13.33 2.79
N GLY A 567 12.85 12.48 2.89
CA GLY A 567 12.61 11.56 4.01
C GLY A 567 11.76 10.39 3.57
#